data_AF-A0A2V7R5R8-F1
#
_entry.id   AF-A0A2V7R5R8-F1
#
_cell.length_a   1.000
_cell.length_b   1.000
_cell.length_c   1.000
_cell.angle_alpha   90.00
_cell.angle_beta   90.00
_cell.angle_gamma   90.00
#
_symmetry.space_group_name_H-M   'P 1'
#
loop_
_entity.id
_entity.type
_entity.pdbx_description
1 polymer ?
#
loop_
_entity_poly.entity_id
_entity_poly.type
_entity_poly.pdbx_seq_one_letter_code
_entity_poly.pdbx_strand_id
1 'polypeptide(L)'
;MISRILSTPLPMPAGKLPAGMPRRVHPDVLASVLPGPGRDRLAAGEVLAITTGQQPGLFTGPLYTIYKALSAVALAQRIERERGVPVVPVFWVAGDDHDFAEANHAAVLGRDGELVKIVLRERPHEAPQLPLFRELLGLEIRAALAALDAALPDSECKPEVKHWLETHYRPEANLADAGAEALNQLLGGRGLAVFRAYDRSAKRAAAPWILKALDVTLPDGLTPVMVEGELGRDRLVKDGGRDRNGGPLYVTRRSSEGFNRYGLEKIAAETPERLSPNVLLRPVIEAALFPTLAYVGGPGEMEYLPEAAPLFASLGVAPQAHVPRWSGVIIEARVDKVLTKHGLTPVHFAGPPGALETQIAKGELPPALAESLKALRADVEARFARISGEVQQLDPTLERTVQSARNAALAGTNEIEKKLIASLKRTQGTLVSQLTRARAALMPDGKPQERVLTVASFLARYGGSLLDQIDAEVARWAQGL
;
A
#
# COMPACT_ATOMS: atom_id res chain seq x y z
N MET A 1 -26.52 0.68 -3.43
CA MET A 1 -25.99 2.05 -3.28
C MET A 1 -25.04 2.12 -2.09
N ILE A 2 -23.89 2.78 -2.27
CA ILE A 2 -22.94 3.10 -1.20
C ILE A 2 -23.57 4.17 -0.29
N SER A 3 -23.26 4.16 1.02
CA SER A 3 -23.78 5.19 1.93
C SER A 3 -23.02 6.50 1.75
N ARG A 4 -21.68 6.43 1.79
CA ARG A 4 -20.76 7.55 1.57
C ARG A 4 -19.31 7.10 1.48
N ILE A 5 -18.46 7.97 0.95
CA ILE A 5 -16.99 7.87 1.00
C ILE A 5 -16.49 8.92 1.99
N LEU A 6 -15.64 8.53 2.93
CA LEU A 6 -15.07 9.41 3.93
C LEU A 6 -13.60 9.67 3.61
N SER A 7 -13.22 10.92 3.35
CA SER A 7 -11.82 11.31 3.23
C SER A 7 -11.10 11.17 4.59
N THR A 8 -9.91 10.59 4.58
CA THR A 8 -9.03 10.43 5.75
C THR A 8 -7.64 11.00 5.42
N PRO A 9 -7.48 12.34 5.41
CA PRO A 9 -6.27 12.99 4.91
C PRO A 9 -5.00 12.49 5.63
N LEU A 10 -3.93 12.29 4.86
CA LEU A 10 -2.63 11.93 5.40
C LEU A 10 -2.01 13.15 6.10
N PRO A 11 -1.43 13.00 7.31
CA PRO A 11 -0.95 14.12 8.12
C PRO A 11 0.45 14.60 7.67
N MET A 12 0.61 14.88 6.38
CA MET A 12 1.88 15.31 5.78
C MET A 12 1.62 16.50 4.86
N PRO A 13 2.47 17.54 4.87
CA PRO A 13 2.29 18.67 3.96
C PRO A 13 2.66 18.28 2.53
N ALA A 14 1.95 18.86 1.56
CA ALA A 14 2.36 18.80 0.17
C ALA A 14 3.58 19.71 -0.08
N GLY A 15 4.53 19.22 -0.86
CA GLY A 15 5.68 20.00 -1.31
C GLY A 15 5.26 21.08 -2.31
N LYS A 16 6.01 22.18 -2.34
CA LYS A 16 5.76 23.27 -3.29
C LYS A 16 6.02 22.79 -4.72
N LEU A 17 5.01 22.90 -5.58
CA LEU A 17 5.11 22.53 -6.99
C LEU A 17 6.11 23.45 -7.72
N PRO A 18 7.14 22.89 -8.40
CA PRO A 18 8.04 23.69 -9.23
C PRO A 18 7.31 24.23 -10.47
N ALA A 19 7.91 25.20 -11.15
CA ALA A 19 7.42 25.66 -12.45
C ALA A 19 7.47 24.53 -13.50
N GLY A 20 8.57 23.76 -13.49
CA GLY A 20 8.84 22.73 -14.49
C GLY A 20 9.11 23.30 -15.87
N MET A 21 9.62 22.46 -16.77
CA MET A 21 9.81 22.80 -18.17
C MET A 21 9.14 21.70 -19.00
N PRO A 22 8.07 22.01 -19.75
CA PRO A 22 7.47 21.05 -20.66
C PRO A 22 8.50 20.53 -21.65
N ARG A 23 8.48 19.22 -21.93
CA ARG A 23 9.33 18.62 -22.96
C ARG A 23 8.66 17.40 -23.57
N ARG A 24 9.14 17.01 -24.75
CA ARG A 24 8.75 15.75 -25.39
C ARG A 24 9.28 14.56 -24.59
N VAL A 25 8.46 13.51 -24.52
CA VAL A 25 8.84 12.23 -23.93
C VAL A 25 9.56 11.38 -24.98
N HIS A 26 10.62 10.68 -24.58
CA HIS A 26 11.44 9.88 -25.48
C HIS A 26 10.63 8.73 -26.12
N PRO A 27 10.83 8.39 -27.41
CA PRO A 27 10.08 7.33 -28.09
C PRO A 27 10.11 5.97 -27.38
N ASP A 28 11.28 5.56 -26.87
CA ASP A 28 11.39 4.30 -26.11
C ASP A 28 10.56 4.31 -24.81
N VAL A 29 10.39 5.48 -24.18
CA VAL A 29 9.52 5.62 -23.00
C VAL A 29 8.07 5.49 -23.43
N LEU A 30 7.66 6.16 -24.52
CA LEU A 30 6.31 6.09 -25.08
C LEU A 30 5.92 4.67 -25.56
N ALA A 31 6.88 3.87 -26.02
CA ALA A 31 6.68 2.48 -26.41
C ALA A 31 6.34 1.56 -25.23
N SER A 32 6.77 1.94 -24.02
CA SER A 32 6.51 1.19 -22.80
C SER A 32 5.28 1.69 -22.01
N VAL A 33 4.60 2.74 -22.49
CA VAL A 33 3.29 3.15 -21.97
C VAL A 33 2.20 2.35 -22.68
N LEU A 34 1.25 1.79 -21.94
CA LEU A 34 0.13 1.07 -22.53
C LEU A 34 -0.72 1.99 -23.42
N PRO A 35 -1.34 1.48 -24.50
CA PRO A 35 -2.22 2.27 -25.35
C PRO A 35 -3.40 2.87 -24.58
N GLY A 36 -3.72 4.13 -24.88
CA GLY A 36 -4.83 4.85 -24.29
C GLY A 36 -4.61 6.37 -24.32
N PRO A 37 -5.64 7.15 -23.91
CA PRO A 37 -5.61 8.62 -23.99
C PRO A 37 -4.40 9.26 -23.28
N GLY A 38 -3.95 8.69 -22.16
CA GLY A 38 -2.75 9.17 -21.46
C GLY A 38 -1.49 9.08 -22.32
N ARG A 39 -1.26 7.95 -23.00
CA ARG A 39 -0.13 7.77 -23.93
C ARG A 39 -0.20 8.71 -25.11
N ASP A 40 -1.39 8.85 -25.70
CA ASP A 40 -1.59 9.71 -26.87
C ASP A 40 -1.24 11.17 -26.53
N ARG A 41 -1.63 11.63 -25.33
CA ARG A 41 -1.25 12.96 -24.82
C ARG A 41 0.26 13.10 -24.60
N LEU A 42 0.95 12.09 -24.05
CA LEU A 42 2.42 12.11 -23.92
C LEU A 42 3.11 12.20 -25.29
N ALA A 43 2.53 11.60 -26.33
CA ALA A 43 3.08 11.58 -27.68
C ALA A 43 2.78 12.85 -28.50
N ALA A 44 1.73 13.60 -28.14
CA ALA A 44 1.25 14.74 -28.91
C ALA A 44 2.24 15.91 -28.98
N GLY A 45 3.10 16.08 -27.97
CA GLY A 45 4.00 17.23 -27.92
C GLY A 45 4.79 17.37 -26.63
N GLU A 46 5.04 18.61 -26.25
CA GLU A 46 5.67 18.93 -24.97
C GLU A 46 4.62 18.88 -23.85
N VAL A 47 4.96 18.18 -22.78
CA VAL A 47 4.06 17.95 -21.65
C VAL A 47 4.81 18.17 -20.34
N LEU A 48 4.05 18.34 -19.27
CA LEU A 48 4.50 18.10 -17.90
C LEU A 48 3.88 16.78 -17.41
N ALA A 49 4.42 16.19 -16.36
CA ALA A 49 3.91 14.96 -15.78
C ALA A 49 3.63 15.08 -14.28
N ILE A 50 2.60 14.39 -13.82
CA ILE A 50 2.40 14.02 -12.41
C ILE A 50 2.56 12.52 -12.32
N THR A 51 3.47 12.06 -11.49
CA THR A 51 3.78 10.65 -11.40
C THR A 51 3.31 10.06 -10.07
N THR A 52 3.05 8.77 -10.09
CA THR A 52 2.83 7.92 -8.92
C THR A 52 3.25 6.52 -9.30
N GLY A 53 3.41 5.62 -8.35
CA GLY A 53 3.62 4.21 -8.68
C GLY A 53 3.25 3.25 -7.57
N GLN A 54 3.19 1.98 -7.94
CA GLN A 54 3.04 0.88 -7.00
C GLN A 54 3.57 -0.42 -7.60
N GLN A 55 3.97 -1.36 -6.73
CA GLN A 55 4.17 -2.76 -7.12
C GLN A 55 2.88 -3.36 -7.70
N PRO A 56 2.98 -4.23 -8.72
CA PRO A 56 1.83 -4.94 -9.26
C PRO A 56 1.39 -6.08 -8.32
N GLY A 57 0.42 -5.79 -7.46
CA GLY A 57 -0.24 -6.81 -6.64
C GLY A 57 -1.31 -7.60 -7.41
N LEU A 58 -1.61 -8.81 -6.94
CA LEU A 58 -2.69 -9.64 -7.48
C LEU A 58 -4.02 -8.86 -7.49
N PHE A 59 -4.76 -8.93 -8.61
CA PHE A 59 -6.01 -8.22 -8.84
C PHE A 59 -5.94 -6.71 -8.58
N THR A 60 -4.87 -6.04 -9.02
CA THR A 60 -4.52 -4.61 -8.79
C THR A 60 -4.04 -4.27 -7.37
N GLY A 61 -3.96 -5.27 -6.48
CA GLY A 61 -3.50 -5.10 -5.11
C GLY A 61 -4.48 -4.30 -4.24
N PRO A 62 -3.98 -3.61 -3.20
CA PRO A 62 -4.81 -2.82 -2.32
C PRO A 62 -5.42 -1.59 -3.00
N LEU A 63 -6.57 -1.14 -2.47
CA LEU A 63 -7.32 0.05 -2.90
C LEU A 63 -6.47 1.31 -3.04
N TYR A 64 -5.42 1.49 -2.22
CA TYR A 64 -4.54 2.66 -2.35
C TYR A 64 -3.86 2.75 -3.72
N THR A 65 -3.72 1.65 -4.47
CA THR A 65 -3.21 1.65 -5.85
C THR A 65 -4.11 2.51 -6.74
N ILE A 66 -5.43 2.33 -6.61
CA ILE A 66 -6.43 3.12 -7.33
C ILE A 66 -6.42 4.56 -6.83
N TYR A 67 -6.34 4.77 -5.51
CA TYR A 67 -6.34 6.12 -4.96
C TYR A 67 -5.12 6.93 -5.37
N LYS A 68 -3.94 6.30 -5.43
CA LYS A 68 -2.71 6.88 -6.01
C LYS A 68 -2.93 7.34 -7.45
N ALA A 69 -3.42 6.44 -8.30
CA ALA A 69 -3.65 6.72 -9.71
C ALA A 69 -4.63 7.88 -9.89
N LEU A 70 -5.77 7.85 -9.20
CA LEU A 70 -6.77 8.92 -9.27
C LEU A 70 -6.25 10.24 -8.69
N SER A 71 -5.41 10.19 -7.65
CA SER A 71 -4.76 11.38 -7.09
C SER A 71 -3.83 12.05 -8.12
N ALA A 72 -3.04 11.26 -8.85
CA ALA A 72 -2.23 11.78 -9.94
C ALA A 72 -3.09 12.39 -11.05
N VAL A 73 -4.18 11.73 -11.43
CA VAL A 73 -5.14 12.25 -12.42
C VAL A 73 -5.73 13.58 -11.99
N ALA A 74 -6.27 13.67 -10.79
CA ALA A 74 -6.89 14.89 -10.28
C ALA A 74 -5.89 16.05 -10.16
N LEU A 75 -4.68 15.77 -9.69
CA LEU A 75 -3.62 16.78 -9.57
C LEU A 75 -3.16 17.26 -10.96
N ALA A 76 -2.98 16.34 -11.92
CA ALA A 76 -2.63 16.71 -13.29
C ALA A 76 -3.69 17.61 -13.94
N GLN A 77 -4.96 17.24 -13.82
CA GLN A 77 -6.08 18.04 -14.34
C GLN A 77 -6.16 19.42 -13.68
N ARG A 78 -5.91 19.52 -12.38
CA ARG A 78 -5.88 20.81 -11.68
C ARG A 78 -4.77 21.70 -12.24
N ILE A 79 -3.54 21.20 -12.27
CA ILE A 79 -2.38 21.99 -12.71
C ILE A 79 -2.50 22.38 -14.17
N GLU A 80 -3.01 21.49 -15.03
CA GLU A 80 -3.27 21.81 -16.44
C GLU A 80 -4.27 22.96 -16.59
N ARG A 81 -5.37 22.96 -15.81
CA ARG A 81 -6.32 24.09 -15.81
C ARG A 81 -5.69 25.40 -15.30
N GLU A 82 -4.85 25.32 -14.28
CA GLU A 82 -4.18 26.50 -13.69
C GLU A 82 -3.10 27.10 -14.60
N ARG A 83 -2.34 26.25 -15.29
CA ARG A 83 -1.14 26.65 -16.05
C ARG A 83 -1.35 26.72 -17.56
N GLY A 84 -2.43 26.17 -18.08
CA GLY A 84 -2.72 26.15 -19.52
C GLY A 84 -1.72 25.34 -20.35
N VAL A 85 -0.99 24.41 -19.73
CA VAL A 85 -0.02 23.52 -20.40
C VAL A 85 -0.44 22.06 -20.19
N PRO A 86 -0.20 21.16 -21.15
CA PRO A 86 -0.55 19.75 -20.99
C PRO A 86 0.15 19.12 -19.79
N VAL A 87 -0.62 18.55 -18.87
CA VAL A 87 -0.11 17.79 -17.73
C VAL A 87 -0.70 16.38 -17.77
N VAL A 88 0.17 15.37 -17.89
CA VAL A 88 -0.25 13.97 -18.01
C VAL A 88 0.02 13.20 -16.71
N PRO A 89 -1.00 12.53 -16.14
CA PRO A 89 -0.81 11.64 -15.01
C PRO A 89 -0.18 10.32 -15.47
N VAL A 90 0.93 9.92 -14.87
CA VAL A 90 1.67 8.70 -15.20
C VAL A 90 1.68 7.77 -13.99
N PHE A 91 1.29 6.53 -14.21
CA PHE A 91 1.39 5.46 -13.22
C PHE A 91 2.58 4.56 -13.54
N TRP A 92 3.61 4.59 -12.69
CA TRP A 92 4.78 3.73 -12.75
C TRP A 92 4.46 2.35 -12.16
N VAL A 93 4.37 1.34 -13.02
CA VAL A 93 4.23 -0.05 -12.58
C VAL A 93 5.60 -0.58 -12.16
N ALA A 94 5.80 -0.78 -10.86
CA ALA A 94 7.07 -1.20 -10.28
C ALA A 94 7.30 -2.72 -10.40
N GLY A 95 7.24 -3.26 -11.61
CA GLY A 95 7.46 -4.69 -11.87
C GLY A 95 8.89 -5.18 -11.60
N ASP A 96 9.84 -4.25 -11.44
CA ASP A 96 11.21 -4.54 -11.00
C ASP A 96 11.32 -4.97 -9.55
N ASP A 97 10.33 -4.69 -8.72
CA ASP A 97 10.34 -5.17 -7.34
C ASP A 97 10.40 -6.71 -7.31
N HIS A 98 10.89 -7.29 -6.21
CA HIS A 98 11.02 -8.73 -6.07
C HIS A 98 10.25 -9.29 -4.86
N ASP A 99 9.51 -8.45 -4.12
CA ASP A 99 8.69 -8.89 -3.00
C ASP A 99 7.41 -9.59 -3.49
N PHE A 100 7.58 -10.84 -3.91
CA PHE A 100 6.47 -11.68 -4.33
C PHE A 100 5.51 -11.99 -3.18
N ALA A 101 5.98 -12.04 -1.93
CA ALA A 101 5.13 -12.33 -0.78
C ALA A 101 4.13 -11.20 -0.50
N GLU A 102 4.52 -9.95 -0.77
CA GLU A 102 3.61 -8.81 -0.74
C GLU A 102 2.63 -8.83 -1.92
N ALA A 103 3.08 -9.25 -3.11
CA ALA A 103 2.31 -9.13 -4.35
C ALA A 103 1.40 -10.33 -4.69
N ASN A 104 1.66 -11.52 -4.14
CA ASN A 104 1.00 -12.77 -4.52
C ASN A 104 -0.44 -12.96 -4.01
N HIS A 105 -1.02 -11.97 -3.35
CA HIS A 105 -2.33 -12.10 -2.72
C HIS A 105 -3.17 -10.84 -2.86
N ALA A 106 -4.47 -11.05 -2.72
CA ALA A 106 -5.48 -10.00 -2.66
C ALA A 106 -6.41 -10.31 -1.49
N ALA A 107 -6.93 -9.27 -0.84
CA ALA A 107 -7.97 -9.44 0.16
C ALA A 107 -9.25 -8.77 -0.33
N VAL A 108 -10.36 -9.50 -0.22
CA VAL A 108 -11.67 -8.98 -0.62
C VAL A 108 -12.66 -9.04 0.52
N LEU A 109 -13.62 -8.12 0.48
CA LEU A 109 -14.78 -8.21 1.34
C LEU A 109 -15.75 -9.24 0.75
N GLY A 110 -15.87 -10.37 1.44
CA GLY A 110 -16.69 -11.51 1.04
C GLY A 110 -18.19 -11.26 1.12
N ARG A 111 -19.00 -12.24 0.73
CA ARG A 111 -20.45 -12.10 0.55
C ARG A 111 -21.17 -11.64 1.82
N ASP A 112 -20.70 -12.11 2.98
CA ASP A 112 -21.29 -11.83 4.29
C ASP A 112 -20.57 -10.70 5.04
N GLY A 113 -19.65 -9.99 4.38
CA GLY A 113 -18.88 -8.89 4.97
C GLY A 113 -17.67 -9.35 5.78
N GLU A 114 -17.24 -10.59 5.59
CA GLU A 114 -16.01 -11.17 6.11
C GLU A 114 -14.80 -10.83 5.22
N LEU A 115 -13.61 -10.86 5.80
CA LEU A 115 -12.38 -10.68 5.05
C LEU A 115 -11.96 -12.03 4.44
N VAL A 116 -11.83 -12.09 3.12
CA VAL A 116 -11.36 -13.29 2.41
C VAL A 116 -10.02 -12.98 1.75
N LYS A 117 -8.98 -13.72 2.13
CA LYS A 117 -7.65 -13.64 1.52
C LYS A 117 -7.53 -14.67 0.40
N ILE A 118 -7.15 -14.22 -0.79
CA ILE A 118 -6.91 -15.04 -1.97
C ILE A 118 -5.42 -15.00 -2.24
N VAL A 119 -4.79 -16.16 -2.35
CA VAL A 119 -3.35 -16.31 -2.56
C VAL A 119 -3.13 -17.02 -3.89
N LEU A 120 -2.26 -16.48 -4.74
CA LEU A 120 -1.87 -17.09 -6.02
C LEU A 120 -1.04 -18.35 -5.79
N ARG A 121 0.10 -18.20 -5.10
CA ARG A 121 0.99 -19.27 -4.64
C ARG A 121 1.99 -18.71 -3.63
N GLU A 122 2.56 -19.54 -2.79
CA GLU A 122 3.73 -19.19 -1.97
C GLU A 122 5.02 -19.65 -2.66
N ARG A 123 6.14 -19.01 -2.32
CA ARG A 123 7.47 -19.44 -2.76
C ARG A 123 8.28 -19.91 -1.55
N PRO A 124 9.17 -20.91 -1.73
CA PRO A 124 10.14 -21.26 -0.70
C PRO A 124 10.97 -20.04 -0.28
N HIS A 125 11.39 -19.98 0.99
CA HIS A 125 12.19 -18.87 1.51
C HIS A 125 13.54 -18.70 0.77
N GLU A 126 14.09 -19.80 0.26
CA GLU A 126 15.37 -19.84 -0.47
C GLU A 126 15.23 -19.53 -1.96
N ALA A 127 14.00 -19.30 -2.46
CA ALA A 127 13.78 -19.10 -3.89
C ALA A 127 14.45 -17.78 -4.37
N PRO A 128 15.01 -17.74 -5.60
CA PRO A 128 15.62 -16.52 -6.12
C PRO A 128 14.67 -15.32 -6.09
N GLN A 129 15.18 -14.15 -5.71
CA GLN A 129 14.38 -12.92 -5.64
C GLN A 129 14.19 -12.33 -7.03
N LEU A 130 13.38 -13.00 -7.83
CA LEU A 130 13.05 -12.59 -9.19
C LEU A 130 12.19 -11.32 -9.18
N PRO A 131 12.40 -10.42 -10.14
CA PRO A 131 11.47 -9.32 -10.38
C PRO A 131 10.05 -9.81 -10.64
N LEU A 132 9.03 -9.07 -10.20
CA LEU A 132 7.62 -9.41 -10.38
C LEU A 132 7.21 -9.52 -11.87
N PHE A 133 7.90 -8.83 -12.78
CA PHE A 133 7.66 -9.00 -14.22
C PHE A 133 8.14 -10.34 -14.79
N ARG A 134 8.96 -11.09 -14.03
CA ARG A 134 9.35 -12.47 -14.35
C ARG A 134 8.40 -13.51 -13.75
N GLU A 135 7.53 -13.11 -12.82
CA GLU A 135 6.60 -14.01 -12.14
C GLU A 135 5.39 -14.32 -13.02
N LEU A 136 5.47 -15.41 -13.78
CA LEU A 136 4.33 -15.93 -14.54
C LEU A 136 3.20 -16.31 -13.59
N LEU A 137 1.96 -16.03 -13.99
CA LEU A 137 0.78 -16.35 -13.21
C LEU A 137 0.52 -17.86 -13.15
N GLY A 138 0.79 -18.58 -14.24
CA GLY A 138 0.66 -20.04 -14.29
C GLY A 138 -0.80 -20.52 -14.26
N LEU A 139 -1.02 -21.83 -14.20
CA LEU A 139 -2.37 -22.41 -14.16
C LEU A 139 -3.09 -22.09 -12.85
N GLU A 140 -2.35 -21.80 -11.79
CA GLU A 140 -2.82 -21.46 -10.45
C GLU A 140 -3.72 -20.21 -10.45
N ILE A 141 -3.54 -19.31 -11.42
CA ILE A 141 -4.42 -18.13 -11.55
C ILE A 141 -5.89 -18.50 -11.74
N ARG A 142 -6.17 -19.65 -12.36
CA ARG A 142 -7.55 -20.13 -12.53
C ARG A 142 -8.20 -20.43 -11.18
N ALA A 143 -7.44 -21.00 -10.25
CA ALA A 143 -7.90 -21.26 -8.89
C ALA A 143 -8.09 -19.96 -8.11
N ALA A 144 -7.17 -19.00 -8.25
CA ALA A 144 -7.30 -17.69 -7.61
C ALA A 144 -8.53 -16.90 -8.13
N LEU A 145 -8.78 -16.92 -9.45
CA LEU A 145 -9.98 -16.32 -10.06
C LEU A 145 -11.27 -17.01 -9.60
N ALA A 146 -11.27 -18.34 -9.51
CA ALA A 146 -12.42 -19.09 -8.99
C ALA A 146 -12.68 -18.79 -7.50
N ALA A 147 -11.62 -18.67 -6.68
CA ALA A 147 -11.74 -18.28 -5.28
C ALA A 147 -12.28 -16.85 -5.14
N LEU A 148 -11.84 -15.92 -6.00
CA LEU A 148 -12.38 -14.57 -6.07
C LEU A 148 -13.87 -14.58 -6.42
N ASP A 149 -14.26 -15.31 -7.46
CA ASP A 149 -15.64 -15.43 -7.91
C ASP A 149 -16.54 -16.01 -6.80
N ALA A 150 -16.07 -17.02 -6.06
CA ALA A 150 -16.79 -17.58 -4.93
C ALA A 150 -16.94 -16.58 -3.76
N ALA A 151 -15.90 -15.79 -3.48
CA ALA A 151 -15.88 -14.82 -2.39
C ALA A 151 -16.76 -13.60 -2.65
N LEU A 152 -16.82 -13.11 -3.89
CA LEU A 152 -17.56 -11.90 -4.23
C LEU A 152 -19.09 -12.11 -4.18
N PRO A 153 -19.86 -11.12 -3.69
CA PRO A 153 -21.33 -11.20 -3.63
C PRO A 153 -21.94 -11.25 -5.02
N ASP A 154 -23.02 -11.99 -5.15
CA ASP A 154 -23.79 -12.00 -6.40
C ASP A 154 -24.49 -10.66 -6.58
N SER A 155 -24.26 -10.05 -7.74
CA SER A 155 -24.81 -8.75 -8.13
C SER A 155 -24.81 -8.63 -9.65
N GLU A 156 -25.50 -7.62 -10.16
CA GLU A 156 -25.50 -7.27 -11.59
C GLU A 156 -24.11 -6.82 -12.08
N CYS A 157 -23.25 -6.32 -11.19
CA CYS A 157 -21.91 -5.82 -11.53
C CYS A 157 -20.84 -6.91 -11.50
N LYS A 158 -21.07 -8.03 -10.80
CA LYS A 158 -20.08 -9.10 -10.63
C LYS A 158 -19.59 -9.70 -11.97
N PRO A 159 -20.45 -9.97 -12.98
CA PRO A 159 -20.01 -10.48 -14.27
C PRO A 159 -18.98 -9.59 -14.96
N GLU A 160 -19.14 -8.26 -14.87
CA GLU A 160 -18.21 -7.29 -15.46
C GLU A 160 -16.83 -7.35 -14.76
N VAL A 161 -16.81 -7.41 -13.43
CA VAL A 161 -15.57 -7.53 -12.65
C VAL A 161 -14.85 -8.85 -12.94
N LYS A 162 -15.60 -9.95 -13.05
CA LYS A 162 -15.07 -11.25 -13.43
C LYS A 162 -14.43 -11.18 -14.81
N HIS A 163 -15.16 -10.66 -15.80
CA HIS A 163 -14.65 -10.54 -17.17
C HIS A 163 -13.40 -9.66 -17.26
N TRP A 164 -13.39 -8.51 -16.55
CA TRP A 164 -12.23 -7.62 -16.45
C TRP A 164 -10.98 -8.35 -15.95
N LEU A 165 -11.10 -9.12 -14.86
CA LEU A 165 -9.95 -9.81 -14.28
C LEU A 165 -9.55 -11.04 -15.11
N GLU A 166 -10.49 -11.83 -15.62
CA GLU A 166 -10.22 -12.99 -16.48
C GLU A 166 -9.53 -12.60 -17.79
N THR A 167 -9.79 -11.39 -18.31
CA THR A 167 -9.16 -10.87 -19.52
C THR A 167 -7.65 -10.68 -19.35
N HIS A 168 -7.21 -10.19 -18.19
CA HIS A 168 -5.81 -9.82 -17.96
C HIS A 168 -5.01 -10.84 -17.14
N TYR A 169 -5.65 -11.51 -16.18
CA TYR A 169 -5.02 -12.50 -15.32
C TYR A 169 -5.08 -13.90 -15.94
N ARG A 170 -4.28 -14.10 -16.99
CA ARG A 170 -4.18 -15.34 -17.77
C ARG A 170 -2.91 -16.13 -17.44
N PRO A 171 -2.88 -17.46 -17.59
CA PRO A 171 -1.71 -18.27 -17.25
C PRO A 171 -0.39 -17.84 -17.88
N GLU A 172 -0.45 -17.35 -19.12
CA GLU A 172 0.69 -16.89 -19.92
C GLU A 172 1.18 -15.48 -19.54
N ALA A 173 0.40 -14.70 -18.80
CA ALA A 173 0.79 -13.37 -18.37
C ALA A 173 1.71 -13.45 -17.14
N ASN A 174 2.59 -12.47 -16.99
CA ASN A 174 3.26 -12.23 -15.70
C ASN A 174 2.42 -11.29 -14.82
N LEU A 175 2.70 -11.31 -13.52
CA LEU A 175 1.97 -10.53 -12.53
C LEU A 175 2.00 -9.02 -12.82
N ALA A 176 3.14 -8.52 -13.33
CA ALA A 176 3.30 -7.11 -13.63
C ALA A 176 2.44 -6.65 -14.81
N ASP A 177 2.47 -7.38 -15.93
CA ASP A 177 1.66 -7.06 -17.12
C ASP A 177 0.17 -7.23 -16.84
N ALA A 178 -0.24 -8.29 -16.14
CA ALA A 178 -1.65 -8.49 -15.77
C ALA A 178 -2.18 -7.33 -14.90
N GLY A 179 -1.40 -6.89 -13.91
CA GLY A 179 -1.75 -5.73 -13.08
C GLY A 179 -1.76 -4.42 -13.86
N ALA A 180 -0.78 -4.20 -14.76
CA ALA A 180 -0.68 -3.00 -15.59
C ALA A 180 -1.89 -2.89 -16.55
N GLU A 181 -2.21 -3.96 -17.28
CA GLU A 181 -3.31 -3.98 -18.22
C GLU A 181 -4.67 -3.85 -17.52
N ALA A 182 -4.87 -4.55 -16.39
CA ALA A 182 -6.08 -4.42 -15.60
C ALA A 182 -6.30 -2.99 -15.08
N LEU A 183 -5.22 -2.34 -14.60
CA LEU A 183 -5.28 -0.94 -14.18
C LEU A 183 -5.56 0.00 -15.37
N ASN A 184 -4.96 -0.27 -16.53
CA ASN A 184 -5.17 0.54 -17.74
C ASN A 184 -6.60 0.41 -18.28
N GLN A 185 -7.20 -0.78 -18.28
CA GLN A 185 -8.61 -0.94 -18.63
C GLN A 185 -9.50 -0.16 -17.67
N LEU A 186 -9.17 -0.15 -16.37
CA LEU A 186 -9.98 0.51 -15.35
C LEU A 186 -9.88 2.05 -15.38
N LEU A 187 -8.68 2.59 -15.59
CA LEU A 187 -8.39 4.02 -15.38
C LEU A 187 -7.77 4.73 -16.59
N GLY A 188 -7.36 4.02 -17.64
CA GLY A 188 -6.75 4.62 -18.83
C GLY A 188 -7.69 5.60 -19.56
N GLY A 189 -8.99 5.31 -19.56
CA GLY A 189 -10.02 6.23 -20.07
C GLY A 189 -10.11 7.56 -19.32
N ARG A 190 -9.58 7.65 -18.10
CA ARG A 190 -9.49 8.90 -17.30
C ARG A 190 -8.24 9.72 -17.63
N GLY A 191 -7.49 9.33 -18.67
CA GLY A 191 -6.26 10.00 -19.10
C GLY A 191 -5.00 9.52 -18.39
N LEU A 192 -5.07 8.44 -17.59
CA LEU A 192 -3.92 7.83 -16.94
C LEU A 192 -3.00 7.16 -17.96
N ALA A 193 -1.72 7.51 -17.97
CA ALA A 193 -0.69 6.83 -18.72
C ALA A 193 -0.06 5.72 -17.87
N VAL A 194 -0.38 4.46 -18.12
CA VAL A 194 0.21 3.32 -17.39
C VAL A 194 1.54 2.94 -18.00
N PHE A 195 2.63 3.20 -17.28
CA PHE A 195 4.00 3.01 -17.73
C PHE A 195 4.61 1.72 -17.16
N ARG A 196 5.03 0.81 -18.05
CA ARG A 196 5.68 -0.46 -17.71
C ARG A 196 7.19 -0.25 -17.61
N ALA A 197 7.66 0.12 -16.41
CA ALA A 197 9.07 0.47 -16.17
C ALA A 197 10.07 -0.67 -16.45
N TYR A 198 9.59 -1.90 -16.42
CA TYR A 198 10.35 -3.13 -16.66
C TYR A 198 10.41 -3.52 -18.15
N ASP A 199 9.65 -2.84 -19.03
CA ASP A 199 9.69 -3.08 -20.47
C ASP A 199 11.08 -2.73 -21.03
N ARG A 200 11.56 -3.53 -22.00
CA ARG A 200 12.90 -3.39 -22.55
C ARG A 200 13.18 -2.00 -23.11
N SER A 201 12.18 -1.31 -23.67
CA SER A 201 12.35 0.04 -24.24
C SER A 201 12.53 1.08 -23.13
N ALA A 202 11.68 1.07 -22.10
CA ALA A 202 11.82 1.88 -20.89
C ALA A 202 13.21 1.70 -20.26
N LYS A 203 13.66 0.44 -20.17
CA LYS A 203 14.96 0.09 -19.60
C LYS A 203 16.13 0.62 -20.41
N ARG A 204 16.04 0.57 -21.74
CA ARG A 204 17.03 1.21 -22.63
C ARG A 204 17.10 2.72 -22.40
N ALA A 205 15.96 3.39 -22.27
CA ALA A 205 15.91 4.82 -21.98
C ALA A 205 16.46 5.17 -20.58
N ALA A 206 16.25 4.29 -19.59
CA ALA A 206 16.73 4.47 -18.22
C ALA A 206 18.22 4.13 -18.04
N ALA A 207 18.77 3.23 -18.87
CA ALA A 207 20.10 2.67 -18.67
C ALA A 207 21.23 3.71 -18.54
N PRO A 208 21.29 4.80 -19.34
CA PRO A 208 22.34 5.82 -19.16
C PRO A 208 22.33 6.45 -17.76
N TRP A 209 21.14 6.68 -17.19
CA TRP A 209 20.97 7.24 -15.86
C TRP A 209 21.33 6.22 -14.76
N ILE A 210 20.94 4.96 -14.95
CA ILE A 210 21.30 3.87 -14.02
C ILE A 210 22.82 3.68 -13.99
N LEU A 211 23.49 3.65 -15.14
CA LEU A 211 24.94 3.48 -15.23
C LEU A 211 25.71 4.67 -14.65
N LYS A 212 25.19 5.90 -14.76
CA LYS A 212 25.74 7.08 -14.10
C LYS A 212 25.67 6.97 -12.58
N ALA A 213 24.67 6.27 -12.04
CA ALA A 213 24.49 6.09 -10.61
C ALA A 213 25.47 5.06 -9.98
N LEU A 214 26.20 4.28 -10.79
CA LEU A 214 27.24 3.35 -10.29
C LEU A 214 28.36 4.07 -9.53
N ASP A 215 28.60 5.34 -9.87
CA ASP A 215 29.66 6.13 -9.24
C ASP A 215 29.25 6.63 -7.84
N VAL A 216 27.95 6.58 -7.52
CA VAL A 216 27.40 6.98 -6.21
C VAL A 216 27.36 5.79 -5.24
N THR A 217 27.77 6.04 -4.00
CA THR A 217 27.63 5.11 -2.87
C THR A 217 26.71 5.76 -1.84
N LEU A 218 25.66 5.04 -1.43
CA LEU A 218 24.71 5.52 -0.41
C LEU A 218 25.27 5.31 1.01
N PRO A 219 24.66 5.89 2.07
CA PRO A 219 25.16 5.79 3.44
C PRO A 219 25.33 4.36 3.97
N ASP A 220 24.62 3.39 3.40
CA ASP A 220 24.75 1.98 3.74
C ASP A 220 25.97 1.28 3.11
N GLY A 221 26.73 1.98 2.26
CA GLY A 221 27.93 1.47 1.60
C GLY A 221 27.67 0.79 0.24
N LEU A 222 26.43 0.78 -0.25
CA LEU A 222 26.07 0.13 -1.51
C LEU A 222 25.75 1.15 -2.62
N THR A 223 25.90 0.77 -3.88
CA THR A 223 25.46 1.60 -5.01
C THR A 223 23.94 1.57 -5.12
N PRO A 224 23.26 2.62 -5.60
CA PRO A 224 21.80 2.56 -5.80
C PRO A 224 21.36 1.66 -6.99
N VAL A 225 22.31 1.02 -7.67
CA VAL A 225 22.06 0.22 -8.87
C VAL A 225 21.83 -1.24 -8.50
N MET A 226 20.85 -1.86 -9.16
CA MET A 226 20.54 -3.27 -9.01
C MET A 226 20.68 -4.00 -10.34
N VAL A 227 21.09 -5.26 -10.27
CA VAL A 227 21.23 -6.17 -11.40
C VAL A 227 20.52 -7.51 -11.11
N GLU A 228 19.86 -8.08 -12.11
CA GLU A 228 19.35 -9.46 -12.07
C GLU A 228 20.53 -10.42 -12.31
N GLY A 229 21.03 -11.01 -11.22
CA GLY A 229 22.10 -12.02 -11.20
C GLY A 229 21.60 -13.41 -10.82
N GLU A 230 22.51 -14.27 -10.34
CA GLU A 230 22.21 -15.68 -10.02
C GLU A 230 21.07 -15.86 -8.99
N LEU A 231 21.05 -15.05 -7.92
CA LEU A 231 20.02 -15.10 -6.87
C LEU A 231 18.86 -14.11 -7.11
N GLY A 232 18.69 -13.68 -8.36
CA GLY A 232 17.69 -12.71 -8.80
C GLY A 232 18.18 -11.27 -8.67
N ARG A 233 17.25 -10.34 -8.45
CA ARG A 233 17.53 -8.90 -8.44
C ARG A 233 18.29 -8.49 -7.18
N ASP A 234 19.52 -8.05 -7.35
CA ASP A 234 20.40 -7.72 -6.23
C ASP A 234 21.12 -6.40 -6.40
N ARG A 235 21.57 -5.82 -5.29
CA ARG A 235 22.22 -4.52 -5.28
C ARG A 235 23.73 -4.67 -5.50
N LEU A 236 24.30 -3.79 -6.32
CA LEU A 236 25.73 -3.77 -6.62
C LEU A 236 26.52 -3.06 -5.52
N VAL A 237 27.66 -3.64 -5.16
CA VAL A 237 28.65 -3.12 -4.20
C VAL A 237 29.98 -2.94 -4.93
N LYS A 238 30.73 -1.87 -4.62
CA LYS A 238 32.09 -1.69 -5.15
C LYS A 238 33.03 -2.64 -4.41
N ASP A 239 33.75 -3.49 -5.15
CA ASP A 239 34.61 -4.54 -4.60
C ASP A 239 36.03 -4.05 -4.24
N GLY A 240 36.31 -2.76 -4.38
CA GLY A 240 37.64 -2.16 -4.16
C GLY A 240 38.72 -2.57 -5.18
N GLY A 241 38.53 -3.71 -5.85
CA GLY A 241 39.34 -4.17 -6.97
C GLY A 241 39.19 -3.34 -8.24
N ARG A 242 40.11 -3.55 -9.17
CA ARG A 242 40.12 -2.91 -10.49
C ARG A 242 40.15 -3.94 -11.60
N ASP A 243 39.47 -3.65 -12.70
CA ASP A 243 39.56 -4.45 -13.92
C ASP A 243 40.90 -4.23 -14.63
N ARG A 244 41.10 -4.95 -15.74
CA ARG A 244 42.33 -4.88 -16.56
C ARG A 244 42.60 -3.48 -17.14
N ASN A 245 41.59 -2.62 -17.20
CA ASN A 245 41.68 -1.25 -17.70
C ASN A 245 41.75 -0.22 -16.54
N GLY A 246 41.86 -0.67 -15.29
CA GLY A 246 41.91 0.19 -14.11
C GLY A 246 40.56 0.70 -13.62
N GLY A 247 39.45 0.27 -14.22
CA GLY A 247 38.09 0.62 -13.82
C GLY A 247 37.62 -0.14 -12.56
N PRO A 248 36.64 0.38 -11.80
CA PRO A 248 36.15 -0.28 -10.59
C PRO A 248 35.45 -1.62 -10.91
N LEU A 249 35.66 -2.60 -10.03
CA LEU A 249 34.89 -3.84 -9.99
C LEU A 249 33.69 -3.73 -9.05
N TYR A 250 32.64 -4.47 -9.38
CA TYR A 250 31.41 -4.55 -8.63
C TYR A 250 31.06 -6.00 -8.33
N VAL A 251 30.38 -6.24 -7.23
CA VAL A 251 29.79 -7.54 -6.89
C VAL A 251 28.35 -7.39 -6.47
N THR A 252 27.53 -8.42 -6.72
CA THR A 252 26.20 -8.53 -6.10
C THR A 252 26.34 -8.75 -4.60
N ARG A 253 25.50 -8.07 -3.79
CA ARG A 253 25.54 -8.13 -2.33
C ARG A 253 25.38 -9.56 -1.76
N ARG A 254 24.57 -10.39 -2.40
CA ARG A 254 24.12 -11.71 -1.90
C ARG A 254 24.87 -12.88 -2.52
N SER A 255 25.13 -12.85 -3.84
CA SER A 255 25.82 -13.95 -4.53
C SER A 255 27.32 -13.70 -4.77
N SER A 256 27.82 -12.50 -4.52
CA SER A 256 29.20 -12.10 -4.84
C SER A 256 29.57 -12.31 -6.33
N GLU A 257 28.57 -12.29 -7.22
CA GLU A 257 28.75 -12.38 -8.66
C GLU A 257 29.44 -11.09 -9.16
N GLY A 258 30.54 -11.25 -9.88
CA GLY A 258 31.42 -10.14 -10.27
C GLY A 258 31.06 -9.48 -11.59
N PHE A 259 31.11 -8.15 -11.60
CA PHE A 259 30.86 -7.30 -12.77
C PHE A 259 31.92 -6.22 -12.90
N ASN A 260 32.23 -5.83 -14.13
CA ASN A 260 32.96 -4.59 -14.43
C ASN A 260 32.06 -3.64 -15.23
N ARG A 261 32.54 -2.40 -15.42
CA ARG A 261 31.76 -1.38 -16.14
C ARG A 261 31.38 -1.82 -17.56
N TYR A 262 32.31 -2.43 -18.30
CA TYR A 262 32.05 -2.95 -19.65
C TYR A 262 30.94 -4.01 -19.66
N GLY A 263 30.94 -4.93 -18.70
CA GLY A 263 29.91 -5.96 -18.56
C GLY A 263 28.53 -5.37 -18.27
N LEU A 264 28.46 -4.35 -17.40
CA LEU A 264 27.21 -3.63 -17.10
C LEU A 264 26.73 -2.82 -18.30
N GLU A 265 27.62 -2.20 -19.07
CA GLU A 265 27.29 -1.51 -20.33
C GLU A 265 26.79 -2.48 -21.39
N LYS A 266 27.38 -3.68 -21.49
CA LYS A 266 26.88 -4.75 -22.36
C LYS A 266 25.49 -5.21 -21.94
N ILE A 267 25.23 -5.36 -20.64
CA ILE A 267 23.88 -5.65 -20.13
C ILE A 267 22.92 -4.52 -20.53
N ALA A 268 23.29 -3.25 -20.33
CA ALA A 268 22.48 -2.10 -20.74
C ALA A 268 22.17 -2.07 -22.25
N ALA A 269 23.07 -2.55 -23.10
CA ALA A 269 22.87 -2.59 -24.54
C ALA A 269 22.00 -3.79 -24.98
N GLU A 270 22.28 -4.97 -24.44
CA GLU A 270 21.72 -6.23 -24.95
C GLU A 270 20.51 -6.71 -24.15
N THR A 271 20.54 -6.60 -22.82
CA THR A 271 19.52 -7.11 -21.88
C THR A 271 19.20 -6.08 -20.80
N PRO A 272 18.79 -4.84 -21.16
CA PRO A 272 18.65 -3.74 -20.22
C PRO A 272 17.62 -4.01 -19.12
N GLU A 273 16.67 -4.92 -19.33
CA GLU A 273 15.71 -5.37 -18.34
C GLU A 273 16.34 -6.00 -17.08
N ARG A 274 17.61 -6.44 -17.16
CA ARG A 274 18.37 -6.91 -16.00
C ARG A 274 18.83 -5.78 -15.09
N LEU A 275 18.85 -4.53 -15.54
CA LEU A 275 19.28 -3.38 -14.72
C LEU A 275 18.07 -2.64 -14.17
N SER A 276 18.12 -2.29 -12.89
CA SER A 276 17.02 -1.55 -12.25
C SER A 276 17.55 -0.60 -11.18
N PRO A 277 16.83 0.49 -10.89
CA PRO A 277 17.16 1.34 -9.76
C PRO A 277 16.67 0.70 -8.45
N ASN A 278 17.33 1.01 -7.33
CA ASN A 278 16.74 0.78 -6.01
C ASN A 278 15.65 1.82 -5.69
N VAL A 279 15.07 1.74 -4.49
CA VAL A 279 13.96 2.62 -4.06
C VAL A 279 14.32 4.12 -4.09
N LEU A 280 15.57 4.50 -3.78
CA LEU A 280 16.03 5.89 -3.76
C LEU A 280 16.40 6.43 -5.14
N LEU A 281 16.89 5.58 -6.05
CA LEU A 281 17.20 5.99 -7.42
C LEU A 281 15.97 6.01 -8.33
N ARG A 282 14.93 5.21 -8.03
CA ARG A 282 13.68 5.17 -8.78
C ARG A 282 13.08 6.57 -9.06
N PRO A 283 12.85 7.45 -8.05
CA PRO A 283 12.29 8.78 -8.30
C PRO A 283 13.19 9.67 -9.18
N VAL A 284 14.51 9.46 -9.16
CA VAL A 284 15.46 10.17 -10.02
C VAL A 284 15.34 9.71 -11.47
N ILE A 285 15.29 8.39 -11.70
CA ILE A 285 15.07 7.82 -13.04
C ILE A 285 13.74 8.31 -13.60
N GLU A 286 12.69 8.30 -12.79
CA GLU A 286 11.37 8.76 -13.19
C GLU A 286 11.38 10.21 -13.68
N ALA A 287 12.00 11.13 -12.93
CA ALA A 287 12.15 12.54 -13.34
C ALA A 287 13.12 12.74 -14.53
N ALA A 288 14.02 11.79 -14.78
CA ALA A 288 14.85 11.76 -15.98
C ALA A 288 14.02 11.34 -17.21
N LEU A 289 13.12 10.36 -17.06
CA LEU A 289 12.28 9.87 -18.16
C LEU A 289 11.13 10.83 -18.49
N PHE A 290 10.49 11.42 -17.47
CA PHE A 290 9.34 12.31 -17.61
C PHE A 290 9.62 13.72 -17.07
N PRO A 291 9.01 14.78 -17.63
CA PRO A 291 9.04 16.12 -17.04
C PRO A 291 8.16 16.24 -15.80
N THR A 292 8.56 15.53 -14.74
CA THR A 292 7.78 15.35 -13.53
C THR A 292 7.76 16.61 -12.66
N LEU A 293 6.57 17.16 -12.42
CA LEU A 293 6.35 18.24 -11.46
C LEU A 293 6.26 17.73 -10.03
N ALA A 294 5.54 16.63 -9.84
CA ALA A 294 5.28 16.05 -8.54
C ALA A 294 5.17 14.53 -8.60
N TYR A 295 5.67 13.90 -7.53
CA TYR A 295 5.39 12.52 -7.19
C TYR A 295 4.27 12.47 -6.14
N VAL A 296 3.20 11.75 -6.46
CA VAL A 296 2.08 11.50 -5.56
C VAL A 296 2.33 10.21 -4.80
N GLY A 297 2.61 10.31 -3.50
CA GLY A 297 3.09 9.20 -2.67
C GLY A 297 2.19 8.84 -1.49
N GLY A 298 2.30 7.60 -1.01
CA GLY A 298 1.71 7.18 0.28
C GLY A 298 2.61 7.50 1.48
N PRO A 299 2.15 7.23 2.73
CA PRO A 299 2.89 7.57 3.95
C PRO A 299 4.35 7.10 3.96
N GLY A 300 4.59 5.81 3.72
CA GLY A 300 5.96 5.27 3.74
C GLY A 300 6.86 5.85 2.65
N GLU A 301 6.31 6.26 1.50
CA GLU A 301 7.12 6.91 0.46
C GLU A 301 7.48 8.34 0.83
N MET A 302 6.55 9.06 1.43
CA MET A 302 6.77 10.43 1.87
C MET A 302 7.83 10.53 2.98
N GLU A 303 8.05 9.45 3.74
CA GLU A 303 9.14 9.33 4.72
C GLU A 303 10.52 9.22 4.06
N TYR A 304 10.70 8.33 3.08
CA TYR A 304 12.04 8.08 2.50
C TYR A 304 12.37 8.98 1.31
N LEU A 305 11.39 9.53 0.58
CA LEU A 305 11.63 10.30 -0.65
C LEU A 305 12.62 11.49 -0.46
N PRO A 306 12.61 12.24 0.66
CA PRO A 306 13.61 13.28 0.91
C PRO A 306 15.06 12.77 0.89
N GLU A 307 15.30 11.50 1.23
CA GLU A 307 16.64 10.90 1.23
C GLU A 307 17.22 10.72 -0.18
N ALA A 308 16.39 10.80 -1.23
CA ALA A 308 16.84 10.74 -2.62
C ALA A 308 17.48 12.06 -3.12
N ALA A 309 17.36 13.18 -2.37
CA ALA A 309 17.83 14.49 -2.81
C ALA A 309 19.31 14.53 -3.27
N PRO A 310 20.27 13.86 -2.61
CA PRO A 310 21.66 13.81 -3.08
C PRO A 310 21.80 13.16 -4.46
N LEU A 311 20.98 12.15 -4.77
CA LEU A 311 21.03 11.47 -6.07
C LEU A 311 20.55 12.38 -7.20
N PHE A 312 19.52 13.20 -6.99
CA PHE A 312 19.11 14.21 -7.97
C PHE A 312 20.26 15.15 -8.33
N ALA A 313 20.96 15.68 -7.32
CA ALA A 313 22.09 16.57 -7.51
C ALA A 313 23.26 15.87 -8.24
N SER A 314 23.66 14.67 -7.80
CA SER A 314 24.75 13.90 -8.42
C SER A 314 24.46 13.52 -9.87
N LEU A 315 23.21 13.23 -10.20
CA LEU A 315 22.82 12.85 -11.57
C LEU A 315 22.47 14.06 -12.44
N GLY A 316 22.33 15.27 -11.87
CA GLY A 316 21.95 16.47 -12.60
C GLY A 316 20.49 16.45 -13.06
N VAL A 317 19.62 15.82 -12.27
CA VAL A 317 18.17 15.73 -12.54
C VAL A 317 17.46 16.69 -11.59
N ALA A 318 16.52 17.48 -12.11
CA ALA A 318 15.72 18.37 -11.28
C ALA A 318 14.78 17.56 -10.37
N PRO A 319 14.69 17.87 -9.07
CA PRO A 319 13.79 17.15 -8.16
C PRO A 319 12.33 17.57 -8.38
N GLN A 320 11.44 16.61 -8.16
CA GLN A 320 9.99 16.80 -8.15
C GLN A 320 9.48 17.13 -6.74
N ALA A 321 8.32 17.78 -6.67
CA ALA A 321 7.62 17.94 -5.39
C ALA A 321 7.08 16.60 -4.89
N HIS A 322 7.05 16.39 -3.57
CA HIS A 322 6.39 15.24 -2.97
C HIS A 322 4.99 15.65 -2.53
N VAL A 323 3.96 14.96 -2.98
CA VAL A 323 2.56 15.26 -2.65
C VAL A 323 1.92 14.03 -2.01
N PRO A 324 1.39 14.11 -0.78
CA PRO A 324 0.66 12.99 -0.19
C PRO A 324 -0.58 12.70 -1.01
N ARG A 325 -0.79 11.46 -1.45
CA ARG A 325 -2.02 11.07 -2.16
C ARG A 325 -3.28 11.32 -1.34
N TRP A 326 -4.44 11.36 -2.01
CA TRP A 326 -5.72 11.21 -1.33
C TRP A 326 -5.82 9.85 -0.61
N SER A 327 -6.49 9.85 0.53
CA SER A 327 -6.78 8.67 1.34
C SER A 327 -8.23 8.76 1.82
N GLY A 328 -8.90 7.61 1.90
CA GLY A 328 -10.28 7.55 2.33
C GLY A 328 -10.79 6.14 2.61
N VAL A 329 -12.03 6.08 3.08
CA VAL A 329 -12.74 4.84 3.44
C VAL A 329 -14.10 4.83 2.76
N ILE A 330 -14.40 3.74 2.06
CA ILE A 330 -15.72 3.47 1.46
C ILE A 330 -16.61 2.86 2.55
N ILE A 331 -17.73 3.52 2.86
CA ILE A 331 -18.67 3.09 3.90
C ILE A 331 -19.97 2.60 3.25
N GLU A 332 -20.18 1.28 3.31
CA GLU A 332 -21.39 0.64 2.79
C GLU A 332 -22.63 1.00 3.64
N ALA A 333 -23.82 1.06 3.02
CA ALA A 333 -25.07 1.46 3.69
C ALA A 333 -25.39 0.62 4.94
N ARG A 334 -25.06 -0.68 4.95
CA ARG A 334 -25.25 -1.54 6.12
C ARG A 334 -24.32 -1.17 7.28
N VAL A 335 -23.07 -0.83 6.95
CA VAL A 335 -22.07 -0.40 7.94
C VAL A 335 -22.43 0.98 8.48
N ASP A 336 -22.81 1.92 7.62
CA ASP A 336 -23.17 3.29 8.02
C ASP A 336 -24.41 3.34 8.93
N LYS A 337 -25.38 2.42 8.73
CA LYS A 337 -26.51 2.25 9.66
C LYS A 337 -26.04 1.83 11.06
N VAL A 338 -25.08 0.92 11.16
CA VAL A 338 -24.49 0.50 12.45
C VAL A 338 -23.73 1.66 13.08
N LEU A 339 -22.92 2.37 12.30
CA LEU A 339 -22.19 3.55 12.76
C LEU A 339 -23.14 4.61 13.32
N THR A 340 -24.17 4.98 12.56
CA THR A 340 -25.14 6.02 12.94
C THR A 340 -25.94 5.62 14.17
N LYS A 341 -26.44 4.38 14.22
CA LYS A 341 -27.25 3.88 15.34
C LYS A 341 -26.49 3.92 16.68
N HIS A 342 -25.18 3.69 16.64
CA HIS A 342 -24.35 3.60 17.84
C HIS A 342 -23.41 4.80 18.03
N GLY A 343 -23.56 5.88 17.25
CA GLY A 343 -22.70 7.07 17.35
C GLY A 343 -21.21 6.77 17.09
N LEU A 344 -20.91 5.79 16.25
CA LEU A 344 -19.55 5.34 15.98
C LEU A 344 -18.98 6.00 14.71
N THR A 345 -17.65 6.11 14.67
CA THR A 345 -16.88 6.50 13.48
C THR A 345 -15.87 5.40 13.15
N PRO A 346 -15.28 5.38 11.95
CA PRO A 346 -14.24 4.40 11.60
C PRO A 346 -13.06 4.36 12.58
N VAL A 347 -12.74 5.49 13.23
CA VAL A 347 -11.64 5.60 14.21
C VAL A 347 -11.83 4.65 15.41
N HIS A 348 -13.08 4.37 15.83
CA HIS A 348 -13.35 3.43 16.92
C HIS A 348 -12.96 1.98 16.59
N PHE A 349 -12.78 1.66 15.31
CA PHE A 349 -12.38 0.33 14.85
C PHE A 349 -10.86 0.15 14.72
N ALA A 350 -10.05 1.18 15.04
CA ALA A 350 -8.60 1.08 14.99
C ALA A 350 -7.99 0.24 16.13
N GLY A 351 -8.72 0.05 17.23
CA GLY A 351 -8.29 -0.80 18.36
C GLY A 351 -8.39 -2.29 18.07
N PRO A 352 -7.83 -3.15 18.94
CA PRO A 352 -7.82 -4.60 18.75
C PRO A 352 -9.24 -5.20 18.67
N PRO A 353 -9.42 -6.32 17.95
CA PRO A 353 -10.71 -7.01 17.89
C PRO A 353 -11.26 -7.32 19.29
N GLY A 354 -12.55 -7.09 19.50
CA GLY A 354 -13.20 -7.31 20.80
C GLY A 354 -13.14 -6.11 21.75
N ALA A 355 -12.27 -5.12 21.54
CA ALA A 355 -12.16 -3.96 22.42
C ALA A 355 -13.40 -3.07 22.36
N LEU A 356 -13.88 -2.75 21.16
CA LEU A 356 -15.08 -1.94 20.96
C LEU A 356 -16.33 -2.64 21.49
N GLU A 357 -16.43 -3.94 21.23
CA GLU A 357 -17.51 -4.80 21.71
C GLU A 357 -17.50 -4.85 23.25
N THR A 358 -16.32 -4.85 23.87
CA THR A 358 -16.18 -4.75 25.33
C THR A 358 -16.63 -3.38 25.84
N GLN A 359 -16.23 -2.30 25.16
CA GLN A 359 -16.60 -0.95 25.55
C GLN A 359 -18.11 -0.73 25.49
N ILE A 360 -18.76 -1.19 24.42
CA ILE A 360 -20.22 -1.10 24.27
C ILE A 360 -20.92 -1.93 25.35
N ALA A 361 -20.50 -3.18 25.56
CA ALA A 361 -21.09 -4.03 26.60
C ALA A 361 -20.90 -3.46 28.02
N LYS A 362 -19.78 -2.78 28.30
CA LYS A 362 -19.58 -2.08 29.57
C LYS A 362 -20.52 -0.89 29.74
N GLY A 363 -20.76 -0.12 28.67
CA GLY A 363 -21.66 1.03 28.68
C GLY A 363 -23.12 0.67 28.93
N GLU A 364 -23.51 -0.58 28.71
CA GLU A 364 -24.86 -1.09 28.96
C GLU A 364 -25.06 -1.69 30.35
N LEU A 365 -24.00 -1.80 31.17
CA LEU A 365 -24.17 -2.22 32.55
C LEU A 365 -25.12 -1.23 33.26
N PRO A 366 -26.10 -1.73 34.05
CA PRO A 366 -26.92 -0.85 34.88
C PRO A 366 -26.01 0.06 35.73
N PRO A 367 -26.23 1.39 35.78
CA PRO A 367 -25.32 2.32 36.46
C PRO A 367 -25.03 1.93 37.90
N ALA A 368 -26.04 1.45 38.63
CA ALA A 368 -25.89 0.96 39.99
C ALA A 368 -24.94 -0.25 40.08
N LEU A 369 -25.01 -1.19 39.14
CA LEU A 369 -24.13 -2.36 39.09
C LEU A 369 -22.69 -1.95 38.73
N ALA A 370 -22.52 -1.04 37.78
CA ALA A 370 -21.19 -0.52 37.40
C ALA A 370 -20.51 0.18 38.58
N GLU A 371 -21.23 1.04 39.31
CA GLU A 371 -20.71 1.68 40.52
C GLU A 371 -20.43 0.67 41.64
N SER A 372 -21.26 -0.37 41.77
CA SER A 372 -21.03 -1.42 42.77
C SER A 372 -19.75 -2.23 42.51
N LEU A 373 -19.47 -2.56 41.23
CA LEU A 373 -18.23 -3.23 40.83
C LEU A 373 -17.01 -2.34 41.05
N LYS A 374 -17.13 -1.04 40.73
CA LYS A 374 -16.08 -0.05 40.96
C LYS A 374 -15.79 0.13 42.45
N ALA A 375 -16.84 0.25 43.28
CA ALA A 375 -16.72 0.36 44.72
C ALA A 375 -16.07 -0.90 45.33
N LEU A 376 -16.50 -2.10 44.90
CA LEU A 376 -15.91 -3.36 45.34
C LEU A 376 -14.38 -3.40 45.09
N ARG A 377 -13.94 -2.97 43.91
CA ARG A 377 -12.50 -2.94 43.58
C ARG A 377 -11.75 -1.95 44.46
N ALA A 378 -12.30 -0.75 44.63
CA ALA A 378 -11.69 0.28 45.48
C ALA A 378 -11.59 -0.18 46.95
N ASP A 379 -12.63 -0.84 47.47
CA ASP A 379 -12.64 -1.39 48.82
C ASP A 379 -11.59 -2.50 49.01
N VAL A 380 -11.45 -3.40 48.03
CA VAL A 380 -10.40 -4.43 48.05
C VAL A 380 -9.02 -3.78 48.08
N GLU A 381 -8.75 -2.80 47.20
CA GLU A 381 -7.46 -2.10 47.20
C GLU A 381 -7.18 -1.38 48.52
N ALA A 382 -8.16 -0.64 49.05
CA ALA A 382 -7.99 0.12 50.30
C ALA A 382 -7.76 -0.79 51.51
N ARG A 383 -8.49 -1.91 51.62
CA ARG A 383 -8.33 -2.86 52.74
C ARG A 383 -6.98 -3.57 52.68
N PHE A 384 -6.53 -3.99 51.50
CA PHE A 384 -5.20 -4.61 51.37
C PHE A 384 -4.06 -3.61 51.60
N ALA A 385 -4.21 -2.35 51.19
CA ALA A 385 -3.22 -1.31 51.48
C ALA A 385 -3.06 -1.08 53.00
N ARG A 386 -4.17 -1.09 53.74
CA ARG A 386 -4.14 -1.01 55.21
C ARG A 386 -3.43 -2.22 55.84
N ILE A 387 -3.78 -3.43 55.41
CA ILE A 387 -3.16 -4.67 55.91
C ILE A 387 -1.67 -4.68 55.61
N SER A 388 -1.25 -4.25 54.42
CA SER A 388 0.16 -4.10 54.04
C SER A 388 0.91 -3.17 55.00
N GLY A 389 0.34 -2.00 55.32
CA GLY A 389 0.94 -1.08 56.29
C GLY A 389 1.08 -1.66 57.71
N GLU A 390 0.08 -2.43 58.18
CA GLU A 390 0.11 -3.11 59.48
C GLU A 390 1.12 -4.29 59.49
N VAL A 391 1.17 -5.08 58.41
CA VAL A 391 2.11 -6.21 58.25
C VAL A 391 3.55 -5.72 58.14
N GLN A 392 3.80 -4.62 57.44
CA GLN A 392 5.14 -4.04 57.33
C GLN A 392 5.72 -3.62 58.69
N GLN A 393 4.87 -3.24 59.64
CA GLN A 393 5.29 -2.91 61.01
C GLN A 393 5.51 -4.14 61.89
N LEU A 394 4.82 -5.25 61.62
CA LEU A 394 4.88 -6.48 62.40
C LEU A 394 5.97 -7.45 61.91
N ASP A 395 5.96 -7.78 60.61
CA ASP A 395 6.93 -8.66 59.95
C ASP A 395 7.03 -8.33 58.45
N PRO A 396 8.07 -7.58 58.02
CA PRO A 396 8.27 -7.23 56.61
C PRO A 396 8.39 -8.41 55.65
N THR A 397 8.75 -9.61 56.14
CA THR A 397 8.94 -10.79 55.27
C THR A 397 7.62 -11.32 54.70
N LEU A 398 6.48 -10.97 55.32
CA LEU A 398 5.14 -11.39 54.90
C LEU A 398 4.51 -10.50 53.83
N GLU A 399 5.13 -9.37 53.47
CA GLU A 399 4.58 -8.40 52.51
C GLU A 399 4.28 -9.03 51.15
N ARG A 400 5.16 -9.92 50.70
CA ARG A 400 4.98 -10.65 49.43
C ARG A 400 3.70 -11.51 49.44
N THR A 401 3.36 -12.08 50.59
CA THR A 401 2.16 -12.90 50.76
C THR A 401 0.90 -12.04 50.70
N VAL A 402 0.90 -10.87 51.35
CA VAL A 402 -0.21 -9.90 51.31
C VAL A 402 -0.42 -9.40 49.88
N GLN A 403 0.65 -9.03 49.18
CA GLN A 403 0.55 -8.57 47.80
C GLN A 403 0.03 -9.67 46.84
N SER A 404 0.42 -10.92 47.06
CA SER A 404 -0.12 -12.06 46.30
C SER A 404 -1.63 -12.26 46.53
N ALA A 405 -2.08 -12.21 47.79
CA ALA A 405 -3.49 -12.30 48.13
C ALA A 405 -4.31 -11.12 47.58
N ARG A 406 -3.76 -9.90 47.62
CA ARG A 406 -4.35 -8.72 46.97
C ARG A 406 -4.54 -8.94 45.47
N ASN A 407 -3.49 -9.39 44.79
CA ASN A 407 -3.55 -9.65 43.36
C ASN A 407 -4.60 -10.70 43.01
N ALA A 408 -4.70 -11.78 43.80
CA ALA A 408 -5.72 -12.81 43.63
C ALA A 408 -7.15 -12.27 43.85
N ALA A 409 -7.36 -11.45 44.88
CA ALA A 409 -8.66 -10.82 45.15
C ALA A 409 -9.08 -9.87 44.00
N LEU A 410 -8.16 -9.02 43.54
CA LEU A 410 -8.40 -8.14 42.39
C LEU A 410 -8.67 -8.94 41.12
N ALA A 411 -7.92 -10.02 40.88
CA ALA A 411 -8.19 -10.93 39.77
C ALA A 411 -9.62 -11.52 39.86
N GLY A 412 -10.07 -11.93 41.04
CA GLY A 412 -11.44 -12.39 41.27
C GLY A 412 -12.50 -11.34 40.94
N THR A 413 -12.32 -10.08 41.34
CA THR A 413 -13.26 -8.99 41.00
C THR A 413 -13.32 -8.77 39.48
N ASN A 414 -12.17 -8.81 38.79
CA ASN A 414 -12.10 -8.68 37.34
C ASN A 414 -12.77 -9.87 36.63
N GLU A 415 -12.66 -11.09 37.16
CA GLU A 415 -13.31 -12.27 36.58
C GLU A 415 -14.84 -12.18 36.63
N ILE A 416 -15.40 -11.60 37.70
CA ILE A 416 -16.85 -11.34 37.78
C ILE A 416 -17.27 -10.35 36.69
N GLU A 417 -16.57 -9.22 36.58
CA GLU A 417 -16.85 -8.20 35.55
C GLU A 417 -16.74 -8.80 34.13
N LYS A 418 -15.69 -9.58 33.85
CA LYS A 418 -15.50 -10.27 32.56
C LYS A 418 -16.67 -11.20 32.24
N LYS A 419 -17.16 -11.99 33.20
CA LYS A 419 -18.29 -12.91 32.99
C LYS A 419 -19.59 -12.15 32.71
N LEU A 420 -19.83 -11.01 33.37
CA LEU A 420 -20.98 -10.15 33.12
C LEU A 420 -20.92 -9.58 31.69
N ILE A 421 -19.78 -9.01 31.30
CA ILE A 421 -19.55 -8.48 29.95
C ILE A 421 -19.74 -9.59 28.91
N ALA A 422 -19.20 -10.79 29.14
CA ALA A 422 -19.37 -11.93 28.24
C ALA A 422 -20.84 -12.37 28.13
N SER A 423 -21.61 -12.26 29.22
CA SER A 423 -23.06 -12.51 29.18
C SER A 423 -23.80 -11.49 28.32
N LEU A 424 -23.51 -10.19 28.51
CA LEU A 424 -24.10 -9.11 27.71
C LEU A 424 -23.76 -9.23 26.22
N LYS A 425 -22.51 -9.57 25.89
CA LYS A 425 -22.12 -9.85 24.50
C LYS A 425 -22.89 -11.01 23.89
N ARG A 426 -23.16 -12.06 24.66
CA ARG A 426 -23.91 -13.24 24.18
C ARG A 426 -25.39 -12.91 23.94
N THR A 427 -26.03 -12.15 24.82
CA THR A 427 -27.40 -11.68 24.60
C THR A 427 -27.50 -10.74 23.40
N GLN A 428 -26.40 -10.06 23.05
CA GLN A 428 -26.29 -9.15 21.91
C GLN A 428 -25.57 -9.75 20.68
N GLY A 429 -25.70 -11.06 20.44
CA GLY A 429 -24.99 -11.72 19.34
C GLY A 429 -25.12 -11.03 17.98
N THR A 430 -26.28 -10.44 17.67
CA THR A 430 -26.51 -9.67 16.44
C THR A 430 -25.64 -8.41 16.36
N LEU A 431 -25.55 -7.61 17.43
CA LEU A 431 -24.74 -6.39 17.44
C LEU A 431 -23.26 -6.74 17.34
N VAL A 432 -22.80 -7.74 18.10
CA VAL A 432 -21.41 -8.21 18.03
C VAL A 432 -21.05 -8.64 16.61
N SER A 433 -21.92 -9.42 15.95
CA SER A 433 -21.72 -9.81 14.55
C SER A 433 -21.68 -8.59 13.60
N GLN A 434 -22.56 -7.61 13.79
CA GLN A 434 -22.56 -6.37 13.02
C GLN A 434 -21.27 -5.56 13.19
N LEU A 435 -20.74 -5.47 14.41
CA LEU A 435 -19.48 -4.79 14.71
C LEU A 435 -18.28 -5.53 14.11
N THR A 436 -18.25 -6.86 14.16
CA THR A 436 -17.21 -7.67 13.51
C THR A 436 -17.18 -7.43 11.99
N ARG A 437 -18.35 -7.42 11.34
CA ARG A 437 -18.45 -7.12 9.89
C ARG A 437 -18.06 -5.68 9.56
N ALA A 438 -18.50 -4.72 10.38
CA ALA A 438 -18.09 -3.33 10.24
C ALA A 438 -16.56 -3.17 10.38
N ARG A 439 -15.94 -3.93 11.29
CA ARG A 439 -14.47 -3.96 11.44
C ARG A 439 -13.78 -4.50 10.21
N ALA A 440 -14.23 -5.64 9.67
CA ALA A 440 -13.67 -6.22 8.45
C ALA A 440 -13.80 -5.27 7.25
N ALA A 441 -14.89 -4.48 7.19
CA ALA A 441 -15.07 -3.48 6.14
C ALA A 441 -14.21 -2.22 6.35
N LEU A 442 -14.09 -1.69 7.57
CA LEU A 442 -13.49 -0.36 7.83
C LEU A 442 -12.00 -0.44 8.21
N MET A 443 -11.62 -1.42 9.02
CA MET A 443 -10.27 -1.63 9.56
C MET A 443 -9.88 -3.14 9.50
N PRO A 444 -9.89 -3.76 8.31
CA PRO A 444 -9.51 -5.16 8.12
C PRO A 444 -8.10 -5.43 8.67
N ASP A 445 -7.93 -6.52 9.41
CA ASP A 445 -6.68 -6.87 10.11
C ASP A 445 -6.09 -5.75 10.97
N GLY A 446 -6.94 -4.83 11.47
CA GLY A 446 -6.51 -3.66 12.24
C GLY A 446 -5.76 -2.61 11.41
N LYS A 447 -5.77 -2.72 10.07
CA LYS A 447 -5.13 -1.79 9.14
C LYS A 447 -6.18 -0.94 8.42
N PRO A 448 -5.81 0.27 7.92
CA PRO A 448 -6.70 1.06 7.06
C PRO A 448 -7.26 0.24 5.89
N GLN A 449 -8.56 0.40 5.60
CA GLN A 449 -9.27 -0.27 4.51
C GLN A 449 -8.47 -0.27 3.19
N GLU A 450 -7.95 0.90 2.82
CA GLU A 450 -7.24 1.12 1.57
C GLU A 450 -5.93 0.32 1.44
N ARG A 451 -5.39 -0.20 2.56
CA ARG A 451 -4.15 -0.99 2.62
C ARG A 451 -4.36 -2.49 2.55
N VAL A 452 -5.60 -2.95 2.60
CA VAL A 452 -5.91 -4.39 2.65
C VAL A 452 -6.85 -4.77 1.52
N LEU A 453 -8.01 -4.10 1.42
CA LEU A 453 -9.04 -4.50 0.47
C LEU A 453 -8.66 -4.10 -0.95
N THR A 454 -8.96 -4.99 -1.89
CA THR A 454 -8.86 -4.76 -3.32
C THR A 454 -10.12 -4.11 -3.87
N VAL A 455 -9.97 -3.26 -4.90
CA VAL A 455 -11.08 -2.52 -5.53
C VAL A 455 -12.20 -3.43 -6.07
N ALA A 456 -11.86 -4.64 -6.49
CA ALA A 456 -12.81 -5.68 -6.92
C ALA A 456 -13.91 -5.94 -5.89
N SER A 457 -13.61 -5.82 -4.58
CA SER A 457 -14.60 -5.92 -3.50
C SER A 457 -15.77 -4.98 -3.73
N PHE A 458 -15.49 -3.75 -4.16
CA PHE A 458 -16.50 -2.70 -4.24
C PHE A 458 -17.09 -2.61 -5.64
N LEU A 459 -16.29 -2.80 -6.70
CA LEU A 459 -16.81 -2.84 -8.08
C LEU A 459 -17.82 -3.97 -8.26
N ALA A 460 -17.60 -5.14 -7.64
CA ALA A 460 -18.54 -6.24 -7.72
C ALA A 460 -19.86 -5.97 -6.99
N ARG A 461 -19.99 -4.86 -6.26
CA ARG A 461 -21.23 -4.45 -5.57
C ARG A 461 -21.86 -3.21 -6.18
N TYR A 462 -21.04 -2.31 -6.72
CA TYR A 462 -21.45 -0.94 -7.05
C TYR A 462 -21.10 -0.53 -8.49
N GLY A 463 -20.40 -1.38 -9.24
CA GLY A 463 -20.01 -1.15 -10.63
C GLY A 463 -19.11 0.08 -10.81
N GLY A 464 -18.96 0.52 -12.06
CA GLY A 464 -18.11 1.66 -12.43
C GLY A 464 -18.48 2.99 -11.77
N SER A 465 -19.75 3.18 -11.38
CA SER A 465 -20.23 4.41 -10.72
C SER A 465 -19.50 4.74 -9.42
N LEU A 466 -18.94 3.73 -8.74
CA LEU A 466 -18.10 3.94 -7.56
C LEU A 466 -16.83 4.73 -7.89
N LEU A 467 -16.21 4.47 -9.04
CA LEU A 467 -14.99 5.19 -9.43
C LEU A 467 -15.28 6.67 -9.64
N ASP A 468 -16.45 7.01 -10.19
CA ASP A 468 -16.86 8.41 -10.37
C ASP A 468 -17.08 9.12 -9.03
N GLN A 469 -17.59 8.40 -8.02
CA GLN A 469 -17.72 8.92 -6.66
C GLN A 469 -16.36 9.13 -6.00
N ILE A 470 -15.40 8.21 -6.19
CA ILE A 470 -14.02 8.38 -5.71
C ILE A 470 -13.38 9.57 -6.40
N ASP A 471 -13.52 9.69 -7.73
CA ASP A 471 -13.00 10.82 -8.51
C ASP A 471 -13.50 12.16 -7.97
N ALA A 472 -14.77 12.26 -7.59
CA ALA A 472 -15.33 13.48 -7.01
C ALA A 472 -14.67 13.85 -5.67
N GLU A 473 -14.41 12.87 -4.79
CA GLU A 473 -13.66 13.10 -3.54
C GLU A 473 -12.21 13.50 -3.80
N VAL A 474 -11.54 12.79 -4.71
CA VAL A 474 -10.14 13.06 -5.05
C VAL A 474 -10.00 14.43 -5.75
N ALA A 475 -10.94 14.83 -6.59
CA ALA A 475 -10.96 16.15 -7.22
C ALA A 475 -11.10 17.28 -6.18
N ARG A 476 -11.97 17.11 -5.18
CA ARG A 476 -12.08 18.06 -4.04
C ARG A 476 -10.78 18.15 -3.26
N TRP A 477 -10.14 17.01 -2.98
CA TRP A 477 -8.84 16.98 -2.33
C TRP A 477 -7.78 17.73 -3.14
N ALA A 478 -7.70 17.48 -4.45
CA ALA A 478 -6.72 18.15 -5.30
C ALA A 478 -6.92 19.68 -5.34
N GLN A 479 -8.17 20.15 -5.34
CA GLN A 479 -8.49 21.60 -5.28
C GLN A 479 -8.06 22.25 -3.96
N GLY A 480 -7.95 21.48 -2.88
CA GLY A 480 -7.49 21.97 -1.58
C GLY A 480 -5.97 22.05 -1.41
N LEU A 481 -5.19 21.65 -2.42
CA LEU A 481 -3.72 21.60 -2.39
C LEU A 481 -3.00 22.85 -2.86
#